data_AF-A0A538DQF7-F1
#
_entry.id   AF-A0A538DQF7-F1
#
_cell.length_a   1.000
_cell.length_b   1.000
_cell.length_c   1.000
_cell.angle_alpha   90.00
_cell.angle_beta   90.00
_cell.angle_gamma   90.00
#
_symmetry.space_group_name_H-M   'P 1'
#
loop_
_entity.id
_entity.type
_entity.pdbx_description
1 polymer ?
#
loop_
_entity_poly.entity_id
_entity_poly.type
_entity_poly.pdbx_seq_one_letter_code
_entity_poly.pdbx_strand_id
1 'polypeptide(L)'
;MATVLVDAENVRRSVWPNIPKDELEELARAWGDAHGHEVVVVWEGRESADDRIAREVAELEPPLWVVTSDRELRERVRDDAERIIGGGSFARELRAQRE
;
A
#
# COMPACT_ATOMS: atom_id res chain seq x y z
N MET A 1 11.21 11.60 1.76
CA MET A 1 10.02 11.33 0.93
C MET A 1 10.25 9.97 0.28
N ALA A 2 9.27 9.08 0.35
CA ALA A 2 9.32 7.74 -0.24
C ALA A 2 8.06 7.54 -1.08
N THR A 3 8.14 6.72 -2.12
CA THR A 3 6.95 6.27 -2.85
C THR A 3 6.42 5.01 -2.16
N VAL A 4 5.15 5.07 -1.77
CA VAL A 4 4.47 4.04 -0.97
C VAL A 4 3.44 3.35 -1.86
N LEU A 5 3.75 2.14 -2.28
CA LEU A 5 2.87 1.30 -3.10
C LEU A 5 1.92 0.53 -2.18
N VAL A 6 0.62 0.77 -2.32
CA VAL A 6 -0.41 0.18 -1.46
C VAL A 6 -1.17 -0.88 -2.23
N ASP A 7 -1.08 -2.13 -1.78
CA ASP A 7 -1.95 -3.21 -2.25
C ASP A 7 -3.38 -2.98 -1.75
N ALA A 8 -4.21 -2.43 -2.62
CA ALA A 8 -5.50 -1.85 -2.22
C ALA A 8 -6.52 -2.92 -1.81
N GLU A 9 -6.56 -4.06 -2.52
CA GLU A 9 -7.47 -5.15 -2.20
C GLU A 9 -7.07 -5.83 -0.88
N ASN A 10 -5.77 -6.00 -0.62
CA ASN A 10 -5.27 -6.55 0.64
C ASN A 10 -5.58 -5.62 1.82
N VAL A 11 -5.25 -4.33 1.72
CA VAL A 11 -5.47 -3.35 2.79
C VAL A 11 -6.96 -3.21 3.09
N ARG A 12 -7.79 -3.02 2.06
CA ARG A 12 -9.24 -2.86 2.23
C ARG A 12 -9.87 -4.00 3.02
N ARG A 13 -9.46 -5.24 2.72
CA ARG A 13 -10.02 -6.47 3.29
C ARG A 13 -9.38 -6.86 4.63
N SER A 14 -8.35 -6.13 5.09
CA SER A 14 -7.64 -6.44 6.33
C SER A 14 -8.38 -6.00 7.60
N VAL A 15 -9.50 -5.30 7.47
CA VAL A 15 -10.34 -4.85 8.59
C VAL A 15 -11.82 -5.12 8.30
N TRP A 16 -12.61 -5.33 9.34
CA TRP A 16 -14.07 -5.42 9.24
C TRP A 16 -14.74 -4.22 9.94
N PRO A 17 -15.77 -3.58 9.34
CA PRO A 17 -16.21 -3.73 7.94
C PRO A 17 -15.07 -3.39 6.96
N ASN A 18 -15.15 -3.76 5.68
CA ASN A 18 -14.09 -3.36 4.73
C ASN A 18 -14.13 -1.83 4.49
N ILE A 19 -12.97 -1.23 4.19
CA ILE A 19 -12.90 0.20 3.82
C ILE A 19 -13.45 0.40 2.39
N PRO A 20 -14.39 1.32 2.10
CA PRO A 20 -14.82 1.60 0.73
C PRO A 20 -13.66 1.99 -0.20
N LYS A 21 -13.79 1.79 -1.51
CA LYS A 21 -12.70 2.08 -2.48
C LYS A 21 -12.28 3.54 -2.46
N ASP A 22 -13.23 4.44 -2.65
CA ASP A 22 -12.97 5.88 -2.68
C ASP A 22 -12.42 6.35 -1.31
N GLU A 23 -12.96 5.79 -0.22
CA GLU A 23 -12.47 6.08 1.13
C GLU A 23 -11.02 5.63 1.33
N LEU A 24 -10.62 4.46 0.79
CA LEU A 24 -9.23 4.00 0.90
C LEU A 24 -8.27 4.95 0.17
N GLU A 25 -8.65 5.44 -1.01
CA GLU A 25 -7.82 6.38 -1.78
C GLU A 25 -7.65 7.71 -1.05
N GLU A 26 -8.74 8.26 -0.50
CA GLU A 26 -8.72 9.49 0.27
C GLU A 26 -7.87 9.36 1.54
N LEU A 27 -8.09 8.31 2.33
CA LEU A 27 -7.35 8.08 3.57
C LEU A 27 -5.86 7.80 3.32
N ALA A 28 -5.54 7.01 2.30
CA ALA A 28 -4.16 6.71 1.96
C ALA A 28 -3.40 7.96 1.48
N ARG A 29 -4.06 8.82 0.68
CA ARG A 29 -3.48 10.10 0.27
C ARG A 29 -3.26 11.03 1.47
N ALA A 30 -4.27 11.19 2.32
CA ALA A 30 -4.18 12.02 3.51
C ALA A 30 -3.06 11.54 4.46
N TRP A 31 -2.92 10.21 4.61
CA TRP A 31 -1.81 9.63 5.36
C TRP A 31 -0.45 9.96 4.73
N GLY A 32 -0.33 9.85 3.41
CA GLY A 32 0.88 10.22 2.67
C GLY A 32 1.28 11.68 2.88
N ASP A 33 0.31 12.59 2.74
CA ASP A 33 0.51 14.02 2.96
C ASP A 33 0.95 14.32 4.39
N ALA A 34 0.34 13.67 5.38
CA ALA A 34 0.67 13.85 6.80
C ALA A 34 2.08 13.33 7.15
N HIS A 35 2.58 12.32 6.44
CA HIS A 35 3.88 11.69 6.70
C HIS A 35 4.98 12.10 5.71
N GLY A 36 4.68 12.94 4.71
CA GLY A 36 5.65 13.39 3.71
C GLY A 36 6.06 12.31 2.70
N HIS A 37 5.12 11.46 2.31
CA HIS A 37 5.30 10.38 1.34
C HIS A 37 4.36 10.54 0.14
N GLU A 38 4.80 10.08 -1.03
CA GLU A 38 3.93 9.93 -2.20
C GLU A 38 3.26 8.57 -2.13
N VAL A 39 1.93 8.51 -2.25
CA VAL A 39 1.17 7.26 -2.09
C VAL A 39 0.53 6.87 -3.42
N VAL A 40 0.80 5.64 -3.85
CA VAL A 40 0.22 5.03 -5.04
C VAL A 40 -0.65 3.85 -4.60
N VAL A 41 -1.96 4.00 -4.76
CA VAL A 41 -2.92 2.93 -4.45
C VAL A 41 -3.06 2.04 -5.69
N VAL A 42 -2.66 0.77 -5.54
CA VAL A 42 -2.66 -0.20 -6.63
C VAL A 42 -3.85 -1.14 -6.49
N TRP A 43 -4.77 -1.03 -7.43
CA TRP A 43 -5.94 -1.91 -7.56
C TRP A 43 -5.67 -3.04 -8.54
N GLU A 44 -6.34 -4.18 -8.31
CA GLU A 44 -6.42 -5.27 -9.28
C GLU A 44 -7.00 -4.77 -10.62
N GLY A 45 -6.40 -5.20 -11.73
CA GLY A 45 -6.76 -4.74 -13.07
C GLY A 45 -6.56 -5.80 -14.14
N ARG A 46 -5.95 -5.42 -15.28
CA ARG A 46 -5.56 -6.36 -16.36
C ARG A 46 -4.28 -7.12 -16.02
N GLU A 47 -3.38 -6.44 -15.31
CA GLU A 47 -2.23 -7.00 -14.60
C GLU A 47 -2.67 -7.18 -13.14
N SER A 48 -2.18 -8.23 -12.47
CA SER A 48 -2.45 -8.39 -11.05
C SER A 48 -1.81 -7.25 -10.26
N ALA A 49 -2.43 -6.88 -9.13
CA ALA A 49 -1.84 -5.85 -8.27
C ALA A 49 -0.41 -6.24 -7.83
N ASP A 50 -0.19 -7.52 -7.53
CA ASP A 50 1.10 -8.05 -7.09
C ASP A 50 2.18 -7.94 -8.17
N ASP A 51 1.86 -8.29 -9.43
CA ASP A 51 2.81 -8.20 -10.53
C ASP A 51 3.16 -6.74 -10.82
N ARG A 52 2.16 -5.86 -10.80
CA ARG A 52 2.37 -4.42 -10.98
C ARG A 52 3.25 -3.85 -9.87
N ILE A 53 2.97 -4.17 -8.61
CA ILE A 53 3.78 -3.69 -7.47
C ILE A 53 5.20 -4.22 -7.58
N ALA A 54 5.41 -5.52 -7.84
CA ALA A 54 6.75 -6.08 -7.97
C ALA A 54 7.55 -5.42 -9.10
N ARG A 55 6.92 -5.13 -10.24
CA ARG A 55 7.54 -4.40 -11.35
C ARG A 55 7.89 -2.96 -10.97
N GLU A 56 6.95 -2.21 -10.39
CA GLU A 56 7.18 -0.83 -9.97
C GLU A 56 8.29 -0.75 -8.90
N VAL A 57 8.35 -1.70 -7.97
CA VAL A 57 9.43 -1.78 -6.97
C VAL A 57 10.81 -1.96 -7.63
N ALA A 58 10.91 -2.79 -8.68
CA ALA A 58 12.18 -3.03 -9.36
C ALA A 58 12.60 -1.90 -10.31
N GLU A 59 11.66 -1.07 -10.78
CA GLU A 59 11.90 -0.05 -11.81
C GLU A 59 12.00 1.39 -11.27
N LEU A 60 11.35 1.69 -10.14
CA LEU A 60 11.33 3.04 -9.56
C LEU A 60 12.58 3.37 -8.75
N GLU A 61 12.84 4.67 -8.58
CA GLU A 61 13.96 5.15 -7.75
C GLU A 61 13.63 5.02 -6.25
N PRO A 62 14.56 4.50 -5.42
CA PRO A 62 14.39 4.44 -3.97
C PRO A 62 14.39 5.83 -3.32
N PRO A 63 13.76 6.00 -2.15
CA PRO A 63 13.23 4.94 -1.28
C PRO A 63 11.80 4.49 -1.62
N LEU A 64 11.60 3.16 -1.65
CA LEU A 64 10.32 2.52 -1.97
C LEU A 64 9.77 1.74 -0.78
N TRP A 65 8.51 1.99 -0.45
CA TRP A 65 7.79 1.27 0.61
C TRP A 65 6.62 0.51 0.01
N VAL A 66 6.33 -0.68 0.55
CA VAL A 66 5.20 -1.51 0.10
C VAL A 66 4.27 -1.79 1.27
N VAL A 67 2.97 -1.57 1.07
CA VAL A 67 1.94 -1.90 2.06
C VAL A 67 1.19 -3.14 1.61
N THR A 68 1.48 -4.27 2.26
CA THR A 68 0.74 -5.52 2.06
C THR A 68 0.92 -6.49 3.24
N SER A 69 -0.09 -7.32 3.46
CA SER A 69 0.00 -8.51 4.32
C SER A 69 0.22 -9.80 3.54
N ASP A 70 0.16 -9.75 2.21
CA ASP A 70 0.36 -10.91 1.35
C ASP A 70 1.79 -11.44 1.47
N ARG A 71 1.95 -12.75 1.68
CA ARG A 71 3.27 -13.35 1.92
C ARG A 71 4.07 -13.48 0.64
N GLU A 72 3.41 -13.79 -0.46
CA GLU A 72 4.06 -13.95 -1.76
C GLU A 72 4.55 -12.60 -2.27
N LEU A 73 3.70 -11.56 -2.23
CA LEU A 73 4.11 -10.22 -2.63
C LEU A 73 5.29 -9.71 -1.77
N ARG A 74 5.26 -9.95 -0.45
CA ARG A 74 6.37 -9.61 0.45
C ARG A 74 7.69 -10.26 0.08
N GLU A 75 7.66 -11.50 -0.40
CA GLU A 75 8.87 -12.20 -0.85
C GLU A 75 9.39 -11.58 -2.14
N ARG A 76 8.51 -11.24 -3.08
CA ARG A 76 8.86 -10.62 -4.37
C ARG A 76 9.51 -9.24 -4.24
N VAL A 77 9.08 -8.42 -3.28
CA VAL A 77 9.56 -7.02 -3.13
C VAL A 77 10.69 -6.87 -2.11
N ARG A 78 11.10 -7.94 -1.43
CA ARG A 78 11.96 -7.84 -0.23
C ARG A 78 13.31 -7.19 -0.50
N ASP A 79 13.91 -7.49 -1.65
CA ASP A 79 15.28 -7.08 -1.93
C ASP A 79 15.39 -5.61 -2.36
N ASP A 80 14.31 -5.06 -2.90
CA ASP A 80 14.26 -3.72 -3.50
C ASP A 80 13.44 -2.71 -2.67
N ALA A 81 12.44 -3.16 -1.91
CA ALA A 81 11.67 -2.30 -1.03
C ALA A 81 12.45 -1.98 0.26
N GLU A 82 12.66 -0.69 0.55
CA GLU A 82 13.30 -0.23 1.78
C GLU A 82 12.46 -0.61 3.02
N ARG A 83 11.14 -0.60 2.90
CA ARG A 83 10.23 -0.91 4.00
C ARG A 83 8.96 -1.60 3.54
N ILE A 84 8.55 -2.61 4.30
CA ILE A 84 7.28 -3.31 4.12
C ILE A 84 6.37 -3.04 5.33
N ILE A 85 5.16 -2.53 5.08
CA ILE A 85 4.14 -2.25 6.10
C ILE A 85 3.03 -3.30 5.98
N GLY A 86 2.57 -3.83 7.12
CA GLY A 86 1.45 -4.78 7.14
C GLY A 86 0.12 -4.09 6.81
N GLY A 87 -0.62 -4.64 5.84
CA GLY A 87 -1.88 -4.06 5.37
C GLY A 87 -2.94 -3.89 6.47
N GLY A 88 -3.02 -4.81 7.43
CA GLY A 88 -3.93 -4.67 8.58
C GLY A 88 -3.49 -3.62 9.60
N SER A 89 -2.20 -3.39 9.78
CA SER A 89 -1.72 -2.28 10.63
C SER A 89 -2.01 -0.95 9.97
N PHE A 90 -1.70 -0.84 8.68
CA PHE A 90 -1.99 0.34 7.88
C PHE A 90 -3.49 0.67 7.86
N ALA A 91 -4.36 -0.31 7.59
CA ALA A 91 -5.80 -0.10 7.58
C ALA A 91 -6.36 0.41 8.92
N ARG A 92 -5.79 -0.01 10.06
CA ARG A 92 -6.19 0.52 11.38
C ARG A 92 -5.71 1.95 11.59
N GLU A 93 -4.51 2.27 11.13
CA GLU A 93 -3.97 3.62 11.15
C GLU A 93 -4.78 4.58 10.27
N LEU A 94 -5.20 4.14 9.08
CA LEU A 94 -6.13 4.89 8.21
C LEU A 94 -7.46 5.19 8.91
N ARG A 95 -7.99 4.24 9.68
CA ARG A 95 -9.23 4.45 10.44
C ARG A 95 -9.07 5.43 11.59
N ALA A 96 -7.98 5.32 12.34
CA ALA A 96 -7.72 6.17 13.49
C ALA A 96 -7.54 7.65 13.08
N GLN A 97 -7.09 7.93 11.85
CA GLN A 97 -7.00 9.29 11.30
C GLN A 97 -8.38 9.96 11.09
N ARG A 98 -9.48 9.20 11.15
CA ARG A 98 -10.84 9.73 11.02
C ARG A 98 -11.42 10.24 12.33
N GLU A 99 -10.85 9.85 13.46
CA GLU A 99 -11.33 10.18 14.82
C GLU A 99 -10.74 11.51 15.30
#